data_AF-A0A7X4YBH8-F1
#
_entry.id   AF-A0A7X4YBH8-F1
#
_cell.length_a   1.000
_cell.length_b   1.000
_cell.length_c   1.000
_cell.angle_alpha   90.00
_cell.angle_beta   90.00
_cell.angle_gamma   90.00
#
_symmetry.space_group_name_H-M   'P 1'
#
loop_
_entity.id
_entity.type
_entity.pdbx_description
1 polymer ?
#
loop_
_entity_poly.entity_id
_entity_poly.type
_entity_poly.pdbx_seq_one_letter_code
_entity_poly.pdbx_strand_id
1 'polypeptide(L)'
;MGCRLYASASVASAFLREHWPFGPPFPECHGFSPEKGVFASLHAKCVVVDARWVFVTSANFTDRGQTRNIEVGVLLEDAHLAAVLESQFSTGEWFSRVA
;
A
#
# COMPACT_ATOMS: atom_id res chain seq x y z
N MET A 1 3.51 15.90 -5.34
CA MET A 1 2.69 14.93 -6.08
C MET A 1 3.59 13.78 -6.49
N GLY A 2 3.36 12.60 -5.96
CA GLY A 2 4.11 11.39 -6.28
C GLY A 2 3.28 10.17 -5.90
N CYS A 3 3.45 9.06 -6.61
CA CYS A 3 2.80 7.80 -6.26
C CYS A 3 3.73 7.01 -5.34
N ARG A 4 3.21 6.43 -4.26
CA ARG A 4 3.98 5.58 -3.36
C ARG A 4 3.30 4.24 -3.18
N LEU A 5 4.09 3.18 -3.15
CA LEU A 5 3.64 1.83 -2.82
C LEU A 5 4.30 1.38 -1.53
N TYR A 6 3.50 0.90 -0.58
CA TYR A 6 3.99 0.23 0.62
C TYR A 6 3.53 -1.23 0.59
N ALA A 7 4.47 -2.17 0.59
CA ALA A 7 4.18 -3.59 0.52
C ALA A 7 5.27 -4.39 1.25
N SER A 8 5.19 -5.73 1.27
CA SER A 8 6.35 -6.53 1.68
C SER A 8 7.56 -6.24 0.80
N ALA A 9 8.77 -6.41 1.33
CA ALA A 9 10.00 -6.14 0.56
C ALA A 9 10.05 -6.88 -0.78
N SER A 10 9.58 -8.13 -0.83
CA SER A 10 9.53 -8.92 -2.08
C SER A 10 8.57 -8.32 -3.11
N VAL A 11 7.35 -7.95 -2.69
CA VAL A 11 6.34 -7.36 -3.59
C VAL A 11 6.79 -5.99 -4.06
N ALA A 12 7.26 -5.14 -3.15
CA ALA A 12 7.70 -3.78 -3.48
C ALA A 12 8.85 -3.80 -4.51
N SER A 13 9.83 -4.71 -4.37
CA SER A 13 10.99 -4.82 -5.28
C SER A 13 10.64 -5.42 -6.65
N ALA A 14 9.51 -6.11 -6.77
CA ALA A 14 9.05 -6.73 -8.01
C ALA A 14 8.00 -5.89 -8.74
N PHE A 15 7.37 -4.94 -8.04
CA PHE A 15 6.15 -4.28 -8.47
C PHE A 15 6.26 -3.60 -9.83
N LEU A 16 7.34 -2.86 -10.08
CA LEU A 16 7.51 -2.15 -11.36
C LEU A 16 7.61 -3.11 -12.54
N ARG A 17 8.22 -4.29 -12.35
CA ARG A 17 8.39 -5.30 -13.39
C ARG A 17 7.13 -6.12 -13.63
N GLU A 18 6.38 -6.42 -12.57
CA GLU A 18 5.30 -7.41 -12.61
C GLU A 18 3.89 -6.79 -12.61
N HIS A 19 3.75 -5.56 -12.13
CA HIS A 19 2.45 -4.95 -11.82
C HIS A 19 2.29 -3.50 -12.31
N TRP A 20 3.32 -2.89 -12.92
CA TRP A 20 3.25 -1.51 -13.41
C TRP A 20 3.40 -1.39 -14.94
N PRO A 21 2.33 -1.64 -15.72
CA PRO A 21 2.38 -1.61 -17.19
C PRO A 21 2.38 -0.17 -17.77
N PHE A 22 2.19 0.86 -16.94
CA PHE A 22 1.87 2.22 -17.40
C PHE A 22 3.06 3.04 -17.89
N GLY A 23 4.30 2.59 -17.61
CA GLY A 23 5.49 3.41 -17.82
C GLY A 23 5.60 4.59 -16.83
N PRO A 24 6.45 5.59 -17.10
CA PRO A 24 6.61 6.76 -16.24
C PRO A 24 5.31 7.59 -16.11
N PRO A 25 5.07 8.23 -14.96
CA PRO A 25 5.92 8.25 -13.77
C PRO A 25 5.83 6.96 -12.95
N PHE A 26 6.97 6.52 -12.40
CA PHE A 26 7.04 5.34 -11.55
C PHE A 26 6.75 5.69 -10.08
N PRO A 27 6.05 4.82 -9.34
CA PRO A 27 5.89 4.99 -7.91
C PRO A 27 7.20 4.81 -7.14
N GLU A 28 7.33 5.52 -6.02
CA GLU A 28 8.33 5.21 -5.00
C GLU A 28 7.89 3.95 -4.26
N CYS A 29 8.64 2.85 -4.42
CA CYS A 29 8.30 1.58 -3.78
C CYS A 29 9.00 1.47 -2.43
N HIS A 30 8.25 1.07 -1.40
CA HIS A 30 8.70 0.94 -0.02
C HIS A 30 8.41 -0.47 0.49
N GLY A 31 9.47 -1.17 0.90
CA GLY A 31 9.43 -2.53 1.40
C GLY A 31 9.37 -2.60 2.92
N PHE A 32 8.39 -3.35 3.42
CA PHE A 32 8.29 -3.79 4.80
C PHE A 32 9.15 -5.03 5.01
N SER A 33 10.13 -4.94 5.91
CA SER A 33 11.01 -6.03 6.32
C SER A 33 11.42 -5.83 7.78
N PRO A 34 10.65 -6.34 8.76
CA PRO A 34 10.97 -6.17 10.16
C PRO A 34 12.29 -6.88 10.51
N GLU A 35 12.97 -6.38 11.55
CA GLU A 35 14.20 -7.00 12.05
C GLU A 35 13.99 -8.46 12.47
N LYS A 36 15.05 -9.27 12.36
CA LYS A 36 14.99 -10.68 12.73
C LYS A 36 14.62 -10.82 14.22
N GLY A 37 13.57 -11.57 14.49
CA GLY A 37 13.05 -11.77 15.86
C GLY A 37 11.91 -10.83 16.24
N VAL A 38 11.58 -9.83 15.41
CA VAL A 38 10.38 -9.00 15.56
C VAL A 38 9.20 -9.68 14.86
N PHE A 39 8.17 -10.01 15.63
CA PHE A 39 6.91 -10.55 15.10
C PHE A 39 5.97 -9.41 14.71
N ALA A 40 6.07 -8.97 13.46
CA ALA A 40 5.21 -7.93 12.90
C ALA A 40 4.62 -8.37 11.54
N SER A 41 3.42 -7.88 11.23
CA SER A 41 2.73 -8.18 9.97
C SER A 41 2.18 -6.92 9.34
N LEU A 42 2.49 -6.70 8.06
CA LEU A 42 1.82 -5.70 7.24
C LEU A 42 0.49 -6.30 6.73
N HIS A 43 -0.62 -5.93 7.36
CA HIS A 43 -1.93 -6.51 7.05
C HIS A 43 -3.00 -5.47 6.64
N ALA A 44 -2.59 -4.22 6.44
CA ALA A 44 -3.47 -3.17 5.91
C ALA A 44 -3.67 -3.34 4.40
N LYS A 45 -4.89 -3.05 3.92
CA LYS A 45 -5.21 -2.93 2.49
C LYS A 45 -5.99 -1.65 2.31
N CYS A 46 -5.32 -0.66 1.75
CA CYS A 46 -5.90 0.65 1.58
C CYS A 46 -5.27 1.37 0.39
N VAL A 47 -6.02 2.33 -0.16
CA VAL A 47 -5.57 3.23 -1.22
C VAL A 47 -5.96 4.64 -0.83
N VAL A 48 -5.03 5.57 -0.97
CA VAL A 48 -5.30 7.02 -0.88
C VAL A 48 -5.07 7.62 -2.27
N VAL A 49 -6.02 8.42 -2.74
CA VAL A 49 -5.92 9.12 -4.03
C VAL A 49 -6.09 10.62 -3.81
N ASP A 50 -5.19 11.41 -4.39
CA ASP A 50 -5.18 12.87 -4.37
C ASP A 50 -5.24 13.49 -2.97
N ALA A 51 -4.70 12.80 -1.95
CA ALA A 51 -4.78 13.19 -0.54
C ALA A 51 -6.23 13.51 -0.08
N ARG A 52 -7.23 12.86 -0.68
CA ARG A 52 -8.65 13.18 -0.51
C ARG A 52 -9.53 11.94 -0.43
N TRP A 53 -9.36 11.01 -1.36
CA TRP A 53 -10.15 9.79 -1.40
C TRP A 53 -9.44 8.67 -0.67
N VAL A 54 -10.16 7.98 0.20
CA VAL A 54 -9.66 6.88 1.02
C VAL A 54 -10.50 5.64 0.75
N PHE A 55 -9.83 4.56 0.37
CA PHE A 55 -10.42 3.23 0.32
C PHE A 55 -9.71 2.33 1.34
N VAL A 56 -10.47 1.73 2.26
CA VAL A 56 -9.97 0.72 3.20
C VAL A 56 -10.83 -0.53 3.05
N THR A 57 -10.19 -1.69 2.95
CA THR A 57 -10.89 -2.95 2.69
C THR A 57 -10.26 -4.14 3.40
N SER A 58 -11.05 -5.21 3.60
CA SER A 58 -10.53 -6.52 3.98
C SER A 58 -9.84 -7.24 2.81
N ALA A 59 -10.17 -6.87 1.57
CA ALA A 59 -9.71 -7.56 0.36
C ALA A 59 -8.21 -7.35 0.12
N ASN A 60 -7.48 -8.43 -0.06
CA ASN A 60 -6.16 -8.38 -0.68
C ASN A 60 -6.29 -7.96 -2.16
N PHE A 61 -5.31 -7.21 -2.68
CA PHE A 61 -5.24 -6.81 -4.09
C PHE A 61 -4.78 -7.98 -4.97
N THR A 62 -5.63 -9.00 -5.05
CA THR A 62 -5.42 -10.26 -5.78
C THR A 62 -6.71 -10.65 -6.50
N ASP A 63 -6.61 -11.49 -7.53
CA ASP A 63 -7.78 -12.01 -8.25
C ASP A 63 -8.82 -12.60 -7.28
N ARG A 64 -8.39 -13.44 -6.33
CA ARG A 64 -9.29 -14.07 -5.37
C ARG A 64 -10.03 -13.07 -4.47
N GLY A 65 -9.32 -12.04 -3.99
CA GLY A 65 -9.92 -10.99 -3.17
C GLY A 65 -10.98 -10.18 -3.91
N GLN A 66 -10.88 -10.09 -5.24
CA GLN A 66 -11.80 -9.31 -6.07
C GLN A 66 -12.96 -10.14 -6.64
N THR A 67 -12.78 -11.44 -6.88
CA THR A 67 -13.75 -12.25 -7.66
C THR A 67 -14.38 -13.40 -6.90
N ARG A 68 -13.83 -13.80 -5.75
CA ARG A 68 -14.24 -15.05 -5.06
C ARG A 68 -14.56 -14.88 -3.59
N ASN A 69 -13.80 -14.03 -2.90
CA ASN A 69 -14.01 -13.84 -1.48
C ASN A 69 -15.19 -12.92 -1.22
N ILE A 70 -15.85 -13.14 -0.09
CA ILE A 70 -16.77 -12.15 0.49
C ILE A 70 -15.91 -11.16 1.26
N GLU A 71 -15.91 -9.91 0.83
CA GLU A 71 -15.08 -8.85 1.38
C GLU A 71 -15.94 -7.64 1.73
N VAL A 72 -15.41 -6.77 2.60
CA VAL A 72 -16.04 -5.51 2.98
C VAL A 72 -15.04 -4.37 2.85
N GLY A 73 -15.54 -3.16 2.60
CA GLY A 73 -14.72 -1.97 2.56
C GLY A 73 -15.54 -0.70 2.64
N VAL A 74 -14.85 0.41 2.85
CA VAL A 74 -15.41 1.76 2.85
C VAL A 74 -14.64 2.62 1.87
N LEU A 75 -15.37 3.41 1.09
CA LEU A 75 -14.85 4.48 0.25
C LEU A 75 -15.33 5.81 0.83
N LEU A 76 -14.38 6.66 1.20
CA LEU A 76 -14.64 7.92 1.87
C LEU A 76 -13.94 9.05 1.12
N GLU A 77 -14.59 10.20 1.07
CA GLU A 77 -13.97 11.46 0.67
C GLU A 77 -13.65 12.25 1.94
N ASP A 78 -12.43 12.09 2.45
CA ASP A 78 -12.01 12.67 3.72
C ASP A 78 -10.50 12.96 3.68
N ALA A 79 -10.17 14.24 3.48
CA ALA A 79 -8.78 14.69 3.40
C ALA A 79 -8.04 14.56 4.75
N HIS A 80 -8.76 14.60 5.88
CA HIS A 80 -8.13 14.41 7.19
C HIS A 80 -7.72 12.95 7.37
N LEU A 81 -8.63 12.02 7.07
CA LEU A 81 -8.32 10.59 7.12
C LEU A 81 -7.23 10.21 6.11
N ALA A 82 -7.23 10.80 4.91
CA ALA A 82 -6.17 10.62 3.92
C ALA A 82 -4.80 10.99 4.49
N ALA A 83 -4.68 12.17 5.13
CA ALA A 83 -3.44 12.61 5.75
C ALA A 83 -3.00 11.69 6.90
N VAL A 84 -3.93 11.22 7.73
CA VAL A 84 -3.63 10.25 8.80
C VAL A 84 -3.06 8.95 8.20
N LEU A 85 -3.70 8.37 7.19
CA LEU A 85 -3.19 7.15 6.54
C LEU A 85 -1.83 7.37 5.88
N GLU A 86 -1.63 8.45 5.14
CA GLU A 86 -0.33 8.77 4.53
C GLU A 86 0.77 8.90 5.60
N SER A 87 0.47 9.54 6.73
CA SER A 87 1.43 9.66 7.85
C SER A 87 1.77 8.31 8.47
N GLN A 88 0.79 7.40 8.61
CA GLN A 88 0.98 6.08 9.21
C GLN A 88 2.04 5.25 8.47
N PHE A 89 2.13 5.39 7.14
CA PHE A 89 3.10 4.63 6.33
C PHE A 89 4.41 5.37 6.10
N SER A 90 4.42 6.70 6.16
CA SER A 90 5.61 7.51 5.86
C SER A 90 6.46 7.87 7.09
N THR A 91 5.91 7.79 8.30
CA THR A 91 6.61 8.25 9.53
C THR A 91 7.30 7.13 10.32
N GLY A 92 6.96 5.87 10.07
CA GLY A 92 7.54 4.74 10.80
C GLY A 92 8.82 4.19 10.18
N GLU A 93 9.73 3.67 11.02
CA GLU A 93 10.97 2.98 10.58
C GLU A 93 10.72 1.56 10.01
N TRP A 94 9.45 1.19 9.81
CA TRP A 94 9.04 -0.12 9.32
C TRP A 94 9.31 -0.35 7.84
N PHE A 95 9.55 0.72 7.08
CA PHE A 95 9.67 0.68 5.63
C PHE A 95 10.98 1.29 5.15
N SER A 96 11.62 0.62 4.20
CA SER A 96 12.76 1.16 3.45
C SER A 96 12.40 1.30 1.98
N ARG A 97 12.92 2.33 1.32
CA ARG A 97 12.73 2.47 -0.12
C ARG A 97 13.46 1.34 -0.86
N VAL A 98 12.79 0.73 -1.83
CA VAL A 98 13.34 -0.30 -2.71
C VAL A 98 13.41 0.23 -4.15
N ALA A 99 14.34 -0.31 -4.92
CA ALA A 99 14.64 0.09 -6.30
C ALA A 99 13.63 -0.45 -7.30
#